data_AF-A0A380DWV1-F1
#
_entry.id   AF-A0A380DWV1-F1
#
_cell.length_a   1.000
_cell.length_b   1.000
_cell.length_c   1.000
_cell.angle_alpha   90.00
_cell.angle_beta   90.00
_cell.angle_gamma   90.00
#
_symmetry.space_group_name_H-M   'P 1'
#
loop_
_entity.id
_entity.type
_entity.pdbx_description
1 polymer ?
#
loop_
_entity_poly.entity_id
_entity_poly.type
_entity_poly.pdbx_seq_one_letter_code
_entity_poly.pdbx_strand_id
1 'polypeptide(L)'
;MYGGVTLAGDYLEKSRCIPINLWVNGEHQTISTEKVSTNKKIVTAQEIDTKLRRYLQEEYNIYGFNDTNKGRNYGTKSKFSSGFNTGKISFHLNDGSSFSYDLFDTGTGQAESFLKIYNDNKTVETDKFHLDVEISYKDES
;
A
#
# COMPACT_ATOMS: atom_id res chain seq x y z
N MET A 1 5.84 -0.07 18.06
CA MET A 1 5.16 -0.86 17.01
C MET A 1 3.68 -0.91 17.37
N TYR A 2 2.79 -0.64 16.42
CA TYR A 2 1.34 -0.74 16.59
C TYR A 2 0.85 -1.94 15.77
N GLY A 3 0.06 -2.84 16.38
CA GLY A 3 -0.40 -4.06 15.73
C GLY A 3 0.73 -4.95 15.21
N GLY A 4 0.50 -5.60 14.07
CA GLY A 4 1.49 -6.42 13.37
C GLY A 4 1.60 -7.86 13.85
N VAL A 5 0.63 -8.34 14.63
CA VAL A 5 0.68 -9.66 15.27
C VAL A 5 -0.39 -10.59 14.70
N THR A 6 0.04 -11.79 14.32
CA THR A 6 -0.83 -12.91 13.93
C THR A 6 -0.41 -14.16 14.70
N LEU A 7 -1.32 -15.12 14.87
CA LEU A 7 -0.97 -16.42 15.44
C LEU A 7 0.03 -17.15 14.53
N ALA A 8 1.02 -17.78 15.14
CA ALA A 8 1.97 -18.63 14.43
C ALA A 8 1.33 -19.98 14.08
N GLY A 9 1.78 -20.59 12.98
CA GLY A 9 1.37 -21.94 12.57
C GLY A 9 0.23 -22.00 11.57
N ASP A 10 -0.37 -20.86 11.21
CA ASP A 10 -1.43 -20.80 10.20
C ASP A 10 -0.95 -20.20 8.88
N TYR A 11 -0.30 -21.04 8.07
CA TYR A 11 0.30 -20.67 6.80
C TYR A 11 -0.35 -21.40 5.61
N LEU A 12 -0.35 -20.74 4.46
CA LEU A 12 -0.60 -21.31 3.14
C LEU A 12 0.61 -22.16 2.70
N GLU A 13 0.37 -23.18 1.88
CA GLU A 13 1.43 -24.01 1.32
C GLU A 13 2.41 -23.21 0.44
N LYS A 14 1.91 -22.16 -0.23
CA LYS A 14 2.70 -21.26 -1.07
C LYS A 14 2.32 -19.81 -0.77
N SER A 15 3.29 -18.91 -0.94
CA SER A 15 3.02 -17.46 -0.85
C SER A 15 2.02 -17.07 -1.94
N ARG A 16 0.99 -16.31 -1.56
CA ARG A 16 0.02 -15.72 -2.49
C ARG A 16 0.46 -14.29 -2.79
N CYS A 17 0.67 -13.98 -4.06
CA CYS A 17 0.75 -12.60 -4.53
C CYS A 17 -0.64 -11.98 -4.46
N ILE A 18 -0.76 -10.84 -3.78
CA ILE A 18 -2.04 -10.14 -3.64
C ILE A 18 -2.33 -9.43 -4.97
N PRO A 19 -3.51 -9.63 -5.59
CA PRO A 19 -3.89 -8.88 -6.79
C PRO A 19 -4.04 -7.39 -6.46
N ILE A 20 -3.53 -6.52 -7.34
CA ILE A 20 -3.56 -5.07 -7.19
C ILE A 20 -4.17 -4.48 -8.47
N ASN A 21 -5.31 -3.80 -8.35
CA ASN A 21 -5.77 -2.88 -9.38
C ASN A 21 -5.18 -1.50 -9.07
N LEU A 22 -4.33 -0.99 -9.95
CA LEU A 22 -3.60 0.26 -9.76
C LEU A 22 -4.04 1.29 -10.79
N TRP A 23 -4.46 2.46 -10.30
CA TRP A 23 -4.70 3.65 -11.10
C TRP A 23 -3.57 4.65 -10.88
N VAL A 24 -2.86 4.99 -11.95
CA VAL A 24 -1.79 6.01 -11.94
C VAL A 24 -2.25 7.18 -12.79
N ASN A 25 -2.51 8.33 -12.17
CA ASN A 25 -3.09 9.50 -12.85
C ASN A 25 -4.37 9.16 -13.66
N GLY A 26 -5.18 8.23 -13.17
CA GLY A 26 -6.42 7.77 -13.81
C GLY A 26 -6.26 6.60 -14.79
N GLU A 27 -5.03 6.24 -15.18
CA GLU A 27 -4.77 5.09 -16.05
C GLU A 27 -4.71 3.79 -15.25
N HIS A 28 -5.54 2.81 -15.63
CA HIS A 28 -5.69 1.54 -14.92
C HIS A 28 -4.74 0.45 -15.44
N GLN A 29 -4.20 -0.34 -14.50
CA GLN A 29 -3.51 -1.60 -14.77
C GLN A 29 -3.69 -2.59 -13.61
N THR A 30 -3.68 -3.88 -13.92
CA THR A 30 -3.69 -4.95 -12.91
C THR A 30 -2.28 -5.51 -12.73
N ILE A 31 -1.83 -5.59 -11.48
CA ILE A 31 -0.49 -6.01 -11.08
C ILE A 31 -0.60 -7.19 -10.11
N SER A 32 0.33 -8.13 -10.23
CA SER A 32 0.58 -9.18 -9.24
C SER A 32 2.09 -9.40 -9.16
N THR A 33 2.65 -9.31 -7.94
CA THR A 33 4.11 -9.35 -7.74
C THR A 33 4.47 -10.01 -6.41
N GLU A 34 5.59 -10.75 -6.39
CA GLU A 34 6.11 -11.38 -5.18
C GLU A 34 6.49 -10.36 -4.11
N LYS A 35 6.78 -9.11 -4.50
CA LYS A 35 7.06 -7.99 -3.57
C LYS A 35 5.87 -7.69 -2.65
N VAL A 36 4.65 -7.98 -3.10
CA VAL A 36 3.40 -7.82 -2.34
C VAL A 36 2.72 -9.19 -2.25
N SER A 37 3.36 -10.08 -1.49
CA SER A 37 2.87 -11.44 -1.26
C SER A 37 2.94 -11.81 0.22
N THR A 38 2.16 -12.82 0.63
CA THR A 38 2.25 -13.41 1.97
C THR A 38 1.89 -14.88 1.93
N ASN A 39 2.48 -15.66 2.83
CA ASN A 39 2.11 -17.06 3.05
C ASN A 39 1.26 -17.25 4.32
N LYS A 40 0.85 -16.19 5.02
CA LYS A 40 -0.07 -16.33 6.16
C LYS A 40 -1.48 -16.60 5.64
N LYS A 41 -2.27 -17.44 6.31
CA LYS A 41 -3.71 -17.57 5.97
C LYS A 41 -4.50 -16.33 6.37
N ILE A 42 -4.17 -15.77 7.52
CA ILE A 42 -4.69 -14.49 8.01
C ILE A 42 -3.50 -13.54 8.15
N VAL A 43 -3.53 -12.43 7.42
CA VAL A 43 -2.44 -11.44 7.38
C VAL A 43 -2.91 -10.10 7.96
N THR A 44 -2.01 -9.34 8.58
CA THR A 44 -2.35 -7.97 9.00
C THR A 44 -2.42 -7.04 7.79
N ALA A 45 -3.35 -6.09 7.82
CA ALA A 45 -3.40 -5.02 6.82
C ALA A 45 -2.07 -4.23 6.79
N GLN A 46 -1.43 -4.07 7.95
CA GLN A 46 -0.12 -3.44 8.09
C GLN A 46 0.98 -4.11 7.27
N GLU A 47 1.06 -5.45 7.29
CA GLU A 47 2.09 -6.18 6.53
C GLU A 47 1.94 -5.91 5.02
N ILE A 48 0.70 -5.96 4.53
CA ILE A 48 0.38 -5.78 3.12
C ILE A 48 0.58 -4.32 2.69
N ASP A 49 0.10 -3.35 3.48
CA ASP A 49 0.28 -1.92 3.19
C ASP A 49 1.78 -1.55 3.17
N THR A 50 2.56 -2.03 4.15
CA THR A 50 4.01 -1.77 4.19
C THR A 50 4.72 -2.32 2.96
N LYS A 51 4.39 -3.55 2.53
CA LYS A 51 4.93 -4.17 1.30
C LYS A 51 4.53 -3.38 0.06
N LEU A 52 3.26 -2.97 -0.01
CA LEU A 52 2.72 -2.21 -1.14
C LEU A 52 3.38 -0.82 -1.25
N ARG A 53 3.47 -0.05 -0.16
CA ARG A 53 4.14 1.27 -0.17
C ARG A 53 5.59 1.16 -0.62
N ARG A 54 6.31 0.12 -0.18
CA ARG A 54 7.66 -0.15 -0.66
C ARG A 54 7.69 -0.46 -2.15
N TYR A 55 6.80 -1.32 -2.64
CA TYR A 55 6.67 -1.61 -4.07
C TYR A 55 6.39 -0.34 -4.89
N LEU A 56 5.43 0.48 -4.44
CA LEU A 56 5.08 1.74 -5.12
C LEU A 56 6.24 2.73 -5.11
N GLN A 57 7.02 2.79 -4.04
CA GLN A 57 8.22 3.63 -3.98
C GLN A 57 9.30 3.16 -4.96
N GLU A 58 9.56 1.85 -5.03
CA GLU A 58 10.56 1.26 -5.91
C GLU A 58 10.19 1.40 -7.40
N GLU A 59 8.91 1.31 -7.77
CA GLU A 59 8.47 1.33 -9.17
C GLU A 59 7.99 2.70 -9.66
N TYR A 60 7.34 3.49 -8.80
CA TYR A 60 6.69 4.76 -9.18
C TYR A 60 7.29 5.98 -8.47
N ASN A 61 8.24 5.80 -7.54
CA ASN A 61 8.89 6.89 -6.82
C ASN A 61 7.91 7.79 -6.04
N ILE A 62 6.87 7.20 -5.42
CA ILE A 62 5.74 7.96 -4.84
C ILE A 62 6.17 8.96 -3.75
N TYR A 63 7.25 8.69 -3.01
CA TYR A 63 7.79 9.56 -1.97
C TYR A 63 9.11 10.25 -2.35
N GLY A 64 9.50 10.19 -3.63
CA GLY A 64 10.74 10.79 -4.14
C GLY A 64 12.00 10.05 -3.71
N PHE A 65 13.15 10.44 -4.28
CA PHE A 65 14.48 9.96 -3.88
C PHE A 65 14.64 8.42 -3.80
N ASN A 66 14.01 7.65 -4.70
CA ASN A 66 14.13 6.18 -4.68
C ASN A 66 15.47 5.60 -5.19
N ASP A 67 16.51 6.43 -5.38
CA ASP A 67 17.84 6.06 -5.90
C ASP A 67 17.87 5.25 -7.21
N THR A 68 16.79 5.31 -8.00
CA THR A 68 16.69 4.61 -9.30
C THR A 68 16.21 5.56 -10.41
N ASN A 69 16.12 5.03 -11.64
CA ASN A 69 15.48 5.73 -12.77
C ASN A 69 13.96 5.48 -12.86
N LYS A 70 13.41 4.57 -12.04
CA LYS A 70 11.99 4.22 -12.08
C LYS A 70 11.14 5.35 -11.47
N GLY A 71 10.02 5.67 -12.11
CA GLY A 71 9.08 6.70 -11.67
C GLY A 71 9.50 8.15 -11.95
N ARG A 72 10.70 8.40 -12.51
CA ARG A 72 11.16 9.78 -12.84
C ARG A 72 10.29 10.46 -13.90
N ASN A 73 9.66 9.70 -14.78
CA ASN A 73 8.75 10.19 -15.81
C ASN A 73 7.49 10.88 -15.24
N TYR A 74 7.16 10.66 -13.96
CA TYR A 74 6.05 11.35 -13.29
C TYR A 74 6.46 12.73 -12.73
N GLY A 75 7.73 13.11 -12.82
CA GLY A 75 8.26 14.40 -12.37
C GLY A 75 8.52 14.46 -10.85
N THR A 76 8.81 15.66 -10.36
CA THR A 76 9.25 15.92 -8.97
C THR A 76 8.51 17.11 -8.34
N LYS A 77 7.29 17.38 -8.78
CA LYS A 77 6.52 18.59 -8.44
C LYS A 77 5.88 18.57 -7.05
N SER A 78 5.71 17.40 -6.43
CA SER A 78 5.13 17.31 -5.09
C SER A 78 6.11 17.76 -4.00
N LYS A 79 5.61 18.04 -2.80
CA LYS A 79 6.44 18.29 -1.61
C LYS A 79 7.39 17.13 -1.25
N PHE A 80 7.12 15.93 -1.76
CA PHE A 80 7.97 14.75 -1.60
C PHE A 80 9.05 14.65 -2.69
N SER A 81 9.18 15.64 -3.58
CA SER A 81 10.00 15.54 -4.80
C SER A 81 9.62 14.33 -5.68
N SER A 82 8.31 14.07 -5.80
CA SER A 82 7.73 13.04 -6.65
C SER A 82 6.66 13.60 -7.58
N GLY A 83 6.12 12.75 -8.45
CA GLY A 83 4.99 13.08 -9.31
C GLY A 83 3.62 12.96 -8.64
N PHE A 84 3.56 12.72 -7.32
CA PHE A 84 2.35 12.33 -6.61
C PHE A 84 2.23 13.04 -5.26
N ASN A 85 1.02 13.44 -4.89
CA ASN A 85 0.70 13.98 -3.57
C ASN A 85 -0.66 13.52 -3.04
N THR A 86 -1.40 12.72 -3.81
CA THR A 86 -2.69 12.14 -3.44
C THR A 86 -2.64 10.65 -3.73
N GLY A 87 -3.13 9.84 -2.79
CA GLY A 87 -3.26 8.42 -3.04
C GLY A 87 -3.88 7.65 -1.89
N LYS A 88 -4.43 6.49 -2.24
CA LYS A 88 -5.26 5.68 -1.35
C LYS A 88 -5.02 4.22 -1.67
N ILE A 89 -4.89 3.42 -0.61
CA ILE A 89 -4.94 1.95 -0.67
C ILE A 89 -6.30 1.53 -0.10
N SER A 90 -7.04 0.71 -0.84
CA SER A 90 -8.30 0.11 -0.40
C SER A 90 -8.16 -1.41 -0.39
N PHE A 91 -8.43 -2.02 0.76
CA PHE A 91 -8.57 -3.46 0.89
C PHE A 91 -10.01 -3.82 0.54
N HIS A 92 -10.22 -4.45 -0.62
CA HIS A 92 -11.54 -4.91 -1.06
C HIS A 92 -11.71 -6.38 -0.70
N LEU A 93 -12.63 -6.66 0.22
CA LEU A 93 -12.95 -8.00 0.68
C LEU A 93 -14.01 -8.64 -0.22
N ASN A 94 -13.99 -9.96 -0.33
CA ASN A 94 -14.93 -10.71 -1.18
C ASN A 94 -16.39 -10.61 -0.73
N ASP A 95 -16.66 -10.17 0.50
CA ASP A 95 -18.01 -9.92 1.02
C ASP A 95 -18.59 -8.55 0.57
N GLY A 96 -17.81 -7.78 -0.20
CA GLY A 96 -18.18 -6.45 -0.71
C GLY A 96 -17.82 -5.32 0.24
N SER A 97 -17.34 -5.59 1.45
CA SER A 97 -16.84 -4.57 2.36
C SER A 97 -15.43 -4.11 1.97
N SER A 98 -15.08 -2.89 2.37
CA SER A 98 -13.73 -2.36 2.17
C SER A 98 -13.31 -1.41 3.27
N PHE A 99 -12.01 -1.23 3.40
CA PHE A 99 -11.40 -0.20 4.25
C PHE A 99 -10.15 0.36 3.56
N SER A 100 -9.80 1.60 3.88
CA SER A 100 -8.73 2.29 3.16
C SER A 100 -7.77 3.03 4.08
N TYR A 101 -6.55 3.23 3.60
CA TYR A 101 -5.55 4.13 4.18
C TYR A 101 -5.12 5.18 3.15
N ASP A 102 -4.79 6.37 3.64
CA ASP A 102 -4.14 7.40 2.83
C ASP A 102 -2.64 7.09 2.71
N LEU A 103 -2.11 7.17 1.49
CA LEU A 103 -0.70 6.94 1.21
C LEU A 103 0.17 8.14 1.63
N PHE A 104 -0.37 9.34 1.63
CA PHE A 104 0.35 10.60 1.86
C PHE A 104 -0.01 11.29 3.18
N ASP A 105 -0.88 10.70 4.00
CA ASP A 105 -1.14 11.17 5.36
C ASP A 105 0.11 10.95 6.25
N THR A 106 0.67 12.06 6.72
CA THR A 106 1.83 12.09 7.61
C THR A 106 1.44 12.22 9.08
N GLY A 107 0.15 12.26 9.43
CA GLY A 107 -0.32 12.62 10.77
C GLY A 107 0.29 13.95 11.22
N THR A 108 0.88 13.98 12.42
CA THR A 108 1.63 15.14 12.92
C THR A 108 3.07 15.27 12.37
N GLY A 109 3.48 14.40 11.44
CA GLY A 109 4.85 14.28 10.93
C GLY A 109 5.74 13.35 11.75
N GLN A 110 5.29 12.89 12.93
CA GLN A 110 6.01 11.92 13.76
C GLN A 110 5.56 10.49 13.46
N ALA A 111 6.51 9.55 13.45
CA ALA A 111 6.23 8.12 13.18
C ALA A 111 5.18 7.51 14.11
N GLU A 112 5.18 7.92 15.38
CA GLU A 112 4.16 7.50 16.34
C GLU A 112 2.74 7.87 15.86
N SER A 113 2.58 9.04 15.25
CA SER A 113 1.28 9.52 14.78
C SER A 113 0.79 8.75 13.57
N PHE A 114 1.58 8.66 12.50
CA PHE A 114 1.10 8.06 11.25
C PHE A 114 1.06 6.53 11.29
N LEU A 115 1.84 5.88 12.15
CA LEU A 115 1.77 4.42 12.35
C LEU A 115 0.61 4.00 13.25
N LYS A 116 -0.07 4.93 13.92
CA LYS A 116 -1.18 4.64 14.84
C LYS A 116 -2.40 4.04 14.12
N ILE A 117 -2.50 4.21 12.80
CA ILE A 117 -3.54 3.58 11.97
C ILE A 117 -3.55 2.05 12.09
N TYR A 118 -2.43 1.43 12.49
CA TYR A 118 -2.32 -0.03 12.67
C TYR A 118 -2.61 -0.51 14.10
N ASN A 119 -3.02 0.37 15.01
CA ASN A 119 -3.24 0.02 16.42
C ASN A 119 -4.40 -0.96 16.62
N ASP A 120 -5.33 -1.05 15.66
CA ASP A 120 -6.43 -2.01 15.69
C ASP A 120 -6.02 -3.45 15.37
N ASN A 121 -4.76 -3.67 14.96
CA ASN A 121 -4.23 -4.96 14.51
C ASN A 121 -5.14 -5.63 13.46
N LYS A 122 -5.80 -4.84 12.59
CA LYS A 122 -6.76 -5.38 11.61
C LYS A 122 -6.12 -6.45 10.74
N THR A 123 -6.82 -7.58 10.63
CA THR A 123 -6.43 -8.73 9.82
C THR A 123 -7.43 -9.00 8.71
N VAL A 124 -6.96 -9.68 7.67
CA VAL A 124 -7.76 -10.13 6.53
C VAL A 124 -7.38 -11.57 6.15
N GLU A 125 -8.35 -12.35 5.69
CA GLU A 125 -8.10 -13.68 5.12
C GLU A 125 -7.41 -13.52 3.75
N THR A 126 -6.24 -14.12 3.60
CA THR A 126 -5.33 -13.85 2.49
C THR A 126 -5.91 -14.17 1.12
N ASP A 127 -6.81 -15.15 1.02
CA ASP A 127 -7.47 -15.57 -0.21
C ASP A 127 -8.77 -14.82 -0.51
N LYS A 128 -9.26 -13.98 0.42
CA LYS A 128 -10.56 -13.29 0.32
C LYS A 128 -10.46 -11.79 0.12
N PHE A 129 -9.34 -11.31 -0.43
CA PHE A 129 -9.20 -9.89 -0.77
C PHE A 129 -8.27 -9.63 -1.95
N HIS A 130 -8.42 -8.41 -2.49
CA HIS A 130 -7.50 -7.75 -3.40
C HIS A 130 -7.33 -6.27 -2.99
N LEU A 131 -6.39 -5.58 -3.64
CA LEU A 131 -6.12 -4.17 -3.39
C LEU A 131 -6.58 -3.32 -4.57
N ASP A 132 -7.28 -2.24 -4.28
CA ASP A 132 -7.48 -1.13 -5.22
C ASP A 132 -6.63 0.05 -4.76
N VAL A 133 -5.77 0.53 -5.65
CA VAL A 133 -4.76 1.55 -5.33
C VAL A 133 -4.86 2.69 -6.31
N GLU A 134 -4.96 3.90 -5.80
CA GLU A 134 -4.99 5.12 -6.60
C GLU A 134 -3.80 5.99 -6.21
N ILE A 135 -2.99 6.42 -7.18
CA ILE A 135 -1.94 7.43 -6.99
C ILE A 135 -2.08 8.52 -8.06
N SER A 136 -2.09 9.78 -7.63
CA SER A 136 -2.23 10.92 -8.52
C SER A 136 -1.59 12.17 -7.94
N TYR A 137 -1.61 13.24 -8.73
CA TYR A 137 -1.25 14.57 -8.30
C TYR A 137 -2.44 15.52 -8.45
N LYS A 138 -2.66 16.36 -7.43
CA LYS A 138 -3.59 17.48 -7.46
C LYS A 138 -2.83 18.75 -7.10
N ASP A 139 -3.03 19.83 -7.86
CA ASP A 139 -2.49 21.13 -7.47
C ASP A 139 -3.10 21.55 -6.12
N GLU A 140 -2.23 21.97 -5.20
CA GLU A 140 -2.67 22.52 -3.91
C GLU A 140 -3.23 23.92 -4.19
N SER A 141 -4.53 24.10 -3.96
CA SER A 141 -5.25 25.36 -4.14
C SER A 141 -4.97 26.36 -3.04
#